data_AF-A0A350NY40-F1
#
_entry.id   AF-A0A350NY40-F1
#
_cell.length_a   1.000
_cell.length_b   1.000
_cell.length_c   1.000
_cell.angle_alpha   90.00
_cell.angle_beta   90.00
_cell.angle_gamma   90.00
#
_symmetry.space_group_name_H-M   'P 1'
#
loop_
_entity.id
_entity.type
_entity.pdbx_description
1 polymer ?
#
loop_
_entity_poly.entity_id
_entity_poly.type
_entity_poly.pdbx_seq_one_letter_code
_entity_poly.pdbx_strand_id
1 'polypeptide(L)'
;MIQEKAEQYFEKYPDLRVLFFFDVAGEFATEVDGLNSARFSLLKDAGTPFTTKCGLMELGSEDRVLFYLQQAKPVSQAELSAFPYLGWMMAHKVLELDDVGALMEEFQLPSSLRSLVAKYKSELQYVGVKQVVGPLLHPDLKEGRLQRGLMSCWLDLNRVESWSLIAARLMAYSLVGREEKWNRVEGKWTALGMKDAVQAQVGQALGDPGFELSLDGMRAAVQRVRYNALTMDLHVDENDRYAALKEREPIRLAAMQQTLVDGSRMGWSDDVTASLVAADEVIQGASLVSTYGVEAAFAAYSPSMVEAILTQVVEGLEGNPNRAT
;
A
#
# COMPACT_ATOMS: atom_id res chain seq x y z
N MET A 1 -5.87 15.56 28.66
CA MET A 1 -5.78 15.35 27.19
C MET A 1 -6.94 16.01 26.46
N ILE A 2 -8.16 15.93 27.01
CA ILE A 2 -9.37 16.52 26.40
C ILE A 2 -9.27 18.04 26.33
N GLN A 3 -8.79 18.69 27.40
CA GLN A 3 -8.61 20.14 27.46
C GLN A 3 -7.74 20.67 26.31
N GLU A 4 -6.53 20.12 26.16
CA GLU A 4 -5.58 20.54 25.14
C GLU A 4 -6.15 20.35 23.72
N LYS A 5 -6.79 19.20 23.45
CA LYS A 5 -7.44 18.97 22.15
C LYS A 5 -8.58 19.94 21.90
N ALA A 6 -9.44 20.20 22.89
CA ALA A 6 -10.53 21.17 22.75
C ALA A 6 -9.99 22.59 22.47
N GLU A 7 -8.94 23.01 23.18
CA GLU A 7 -8.27 24.29 22.95
C GLU A 7 -7.68 24.39 21.54
N GLN A 8 -7.02 23.33 21.06
CA GLN A 8 -6.51 23.28 19.68
C GLN A 8 -7.62 23.37 18.63
N TYR A 9 -8.78 22.76 18.87
CA TYR A 9 -9.93 22.88 17.95
C TYR A 9 -10.44 24.33 17.87
N PHE A 10 -10.58 25.00 19.01
CA PHE A 10 -11.02 26.40 19.03
C PHE A 10 -9.97 27.37 18.48
N GLU A 11 -8.67 27.08 18.63
CA GLU A 11 -7.61 27.85 17.97
C GLU A 11 -7.61 27.65 16.44
N LYS A 12 -7.79 26.41 15.98
CA LYS A 12 -7.80 26.06 14.55
C LYS A 12 -9.04 26.59 13.83
N TYR A 13 -10.17 26.68 14.52
CA TYR A 13 -11.45 27.14 13.97
C TYR A 13 -11.98 28.34 14.78
N PRO A 14 -11.56 29.57 14.46
CA PRO A 14 -11.93 30.76 15.24
C PRO A 14 -13.44 31.01 15.29
N ASP A 15 -14.19 30.61 14.26
CA ASP A 15 -15.66 30.80 14.19
C ASP A 15 -16.45 29.70 14.92
N LEU A 16 -15.77 28.67 15.45
CA LEU A 16 -16.40 27.53 16.11
C LEU A 16 -16.89 27.93 17.50
N ARG A 17 -18.21 27.96 17.70
CA ARG A 17 -18.82 28.28 19.01
C ARG A 17 -19.02 27.07 19.90
N VAL A 18 -19.53 25.98 19.32
CA VAL A 18 -19.84 24.74 20.04
C VAL A 18 -18.97 23.62 19.52
N LEU A 19 -18.36 22.85 20.41
CA LEU A 19 -17.63 21.64 20.09
C LEU A 19 -18.32 20.47 20.79
N PHE A 20 -18.90 19.54 20.02
CA PHE A 20 -19.63 18.39 20.56
C PHE A 20 -18.66 17.30 21.00
N PHE A 21 -18.80 16.74 22.18
CA PHE A 21 -18.02 15.61 22.64
C PHE A 21 -18.94 14.47 23.09
N PHE A 22 -18.86 13.33 22.40
CA PHE A 22 -19.67 12.14 22.65
C PHE A 22 -18.84 11.08 23.39
N ASP A 23 -19.31 10.66 24.55
CA ASP A 23 -18.68 9.63 25.38
C ASP A 23 -19.67 8.51 25.69
N VAL A 24 -19.58 7.40 24.97
CA VAL A 24 -20.55 6.29 25.07
C VAL A 24 -20.47 5.59 26.42
N ALA A 25 -19.25 5.35 26.88
CA ALA A 25 -18.99 4.57 28.09
C ALA A 25 -18.92 5.44 29.35
N GLY A 26 -18.82 6.77 29.19
CA GLY A 26 -18.60 7.69 30.31
C GLY A 26 -17.18 7.60 30.87
N GLU A 27 -16.25 7.03 30.12
CA GLU A 27 -14.86 6.82 30.55
C GLU A 27 -14.14 8.14 30.82
N PHE A 28 -14.58 9.22 30.19
CA PHE A 28 -14.02 10.56 30.30
C PHE A 28 -14.82 11.47 31.23
N ALA A 29 -15.90 10.99 31.85
CA ALA A 29 -16.77 11.82 32.69
C ALA A 29 -16.00 12.54 33.81
N THR A 30 -15.09 11.83 34.49
CA THR A 30 -14.23 12.36 35.56
C THR A 30 -13.18 13.35 35.06
N GLU A 31 -12.57 13.11 33.90
CA GLU A 31 -11.65 14.08 33.27
C GLU A 31 -12.41 15.35 32.87
N VAL A 32 -13.61 15.18 32.31
CA VAL A 32 -14.48 16.27 31.88
C VAL A 32 -14.94 17.14 33.06
N ASP A 33 -15.32 16.53 34.20
CA ASP A 33 -15.67 17.27 35.42
C ASP A 33 -14.50 18.08 35.99
N GLY A 34 -13.27 17.63 35.76
CA GLY A 34 -12.05 18.32 36.17
C GLY A 34 -11.57 19.42 35.22
N LEU A 35 -12.25 19.63 34.08
CA LEU A 35 -11.83 20.62 33.10
C LEU A 35 -11.97 22.04 33.65
N ASN A 36 -10.87 22.78 33.65
CA ASN A 36 -10.84 24.19 34.01
C ASN A 36 -10.01 24.93 32.96
N SER A 37 -10.68 25.38 31.89
CA SER A 37 -10.06 26.19 30.85
C SER A 37 -10.59 27.62 30.93
N ALA A 38 -9.69 28.58 30.74
CA ALA A 38 -10.08 29.99 30.58
C ALA A 38 -10.60 30.29 29.15
N ARG A 39 -10.48 29.34 28.23
CA ARG A 39 -10.74 29.52 26.78
C ARG A 39 -12.10 28.99 26.32
N PHE A 40 -12.71 28.09 27.09
CA PHE A 40 -14.03 27.55 26.79
C PHE A 40 -14.75 27.16 28.09
N SER A 41 -16.08 27.16 28.04
CA SER A 41 -16.94 26.66 29.12
C SER A 41 -17.43 25.23 28.82
N LEU A 42 -17.68 24.46 29.88
CA LEU A 42 -18.22 23.12 29.77
C LEU A 42 -19.74 23.15 29.91
N LEU A 43 -20.44 22.55 28.95
CA LEU A 43 -21.88 22.30 29.02
C LEU A 43 -22.11 20.79 29.02
N LYS A 44 -22.90 20.28 29.96
CA LYS A 44 -23.30 18.86 30.02
C LYS A 44 -24.79 18.75 29.74
N ASP A 45 -25.19 17.72 29.01
CA ASP A 45 -26.62 17.44 28.83
C ASP A 45 -27.25 16.94 30.15
N ALA A 46 -28.11 17.75 30.76
CA ALA A 46 -28.79 17.43 32.02
C ALA A 46 -30.07 16.60 31.84
N GLY A 47 -30.31 16.06 30.63
CA GLY A 47 -31.55 15.33 30.32
C GLY A 47 -32.76 16.22 30.05
N THR A 48 -32.55 17.53 29.86
CA THR A 48 -33.59 18.50 29.50
C THR A 48 -33.28 19.19 28.17
N PRO A 49 -33.61 18.55 27.02
CA PRO A 49 -33.14 19.04 25.72
C PRO A 49 -33.59 20.44 25.34
N PHE A 50 -34.77 20.85 25.81
CA PHE A 50 -35.31 22.18 25.57
C PHE A 50 -34.44 23.27 26.22
N THR A 51 -34.14 23.13 27.51
CA THR A 51 -33.34 24.09 28.27
C THR A 51 -31.92 24.20 27.72
N THR A 52 -31.30 23.06 27.41
CA THR A 52 -29.97 23.01 26.80
C THR A 52 -29.96 23.71 25.44
N LYS A 53 -31.00 23.50 24.62
CA LYS A 53 -31.12 24.12 23.30
C LYS A 53 -31.32 25.64 23.39
N CYS A 54 -32.09 26.13 24.37
CA CYS A 54 -32.22 27.56 24.65
C CYS A 54 -30.87 28.16 25.05
N GLY A 55 -30.14 27.51 25.97
CA GLY A 55 -28.80 27.97 26.37
C GLY A 55 -27.81 28.03 25.22
N LEU A 56 -27.84 27.05 24.31
CA LEU A 56 -27.00 27.07 23.09
C LEU A 56 -27.36 28.24 22.14
N MET A 57 -28.63 28.64 22.07
CA MET A 57 -29.09 29.77 21.25
C MET A 57 -28.70 31.12 21.83
N GLU A 58 -28.49 31.21 23.14
CA GLU A 58 -28.11 32.45 23.84
C GLU A 58 -26.60 32.74 23.76
N LEU A 59 -25.81 31.80 23.22
CA LEU A 59 -24.35 31.97 23.05
C LEU A 59 -24.03 33.14 22.10
N GLY A 60 -23.20 34.06 22.59
CA GLY A 60 -22.63 35.17 21.84
C GLY A 60 -21.56 34.74 20.83
N SER A 61 -20.98 35.71 20.12
CA SER A 61 -19.92 35.46 19.12
C SER A 61 -18.62 34.97 19.72
N GLU A 62 -18.29 35.41 20.93
CA GLU A 62 -17.06 35.09 21.65
C GLU A 62 -17.17 33.82 22.50
N ASP A 63 -18.38 33.31 22.69
CA ASP A 63 -18.59 32.14 23.53
C ASP A 63 -18.06 30.88 22.86
N ARG A 64 -17.30 30.11 23.64
CA ARG A 64 -16.72 28.82 23.24
C ARG A 64 -17.18 27.78 24.23
N VAL A 65 -17.90 26.76 23.76
CA VAL A 65 -18.54 25.76 24.61
C VAL A 65 -18.13 24.37 24.16
N LEU A 66 -17.55 23.60 25.08
CA LEU A 66 -17.42 22.15 24.93
C LEU A 66 -18.72 21.51 25.42
N PHE A 67 -19.49 20.93 24.51
CA PHE A 67 -20.78 20.31 24.81
C PHE A 67 -20.63 18.80 24.95
N TYR A 68 -20.61 18.31 26.19
CA TYR A 68 -20.43 16.91 26.56
C TYR A 68 -21.76 16.16 26.62
N LEU A 69 -21.83 15.04 25.92
CA LEU A 69 -22.97 14.12 25.87
C LEU A 69 -22.50 12.70 26.15
N GLN A 70 -23.01 12.09 27.24
CA GLN A 70 -22.72 10.70 27.57
C GLN A 70 -23.60 9.73 26.75
N GLN A 71 -23.39 9.71 25.44
CA GLN A 71 -24.08 8.83 24.51
C GLN A 71 -23.25 8.62 23.24
N ALA A 72 -23.63 7.63 22.43
CA ALA A 72 -23.07 7.46 21.09
C ALA A 72 -23.42 8.63 20.18
N LYS A 73 -22.45 9.02 19.34
CA LYS A 73 -22.70 9.94 18.23
C LYS A 73 -23.75 9.32 17.30
N PRO A 74 -24.85 10.01 16.98
CA PRO A 74 -25.89 9.48 16.11
C PRO A 74 -25.33 9.27 14.69
N VAL A 75 -25.49 8.05 14.16
CA VAL A 75 -24.96 7.64 12.84
C VAL A 75 -26.05 7.13 11.90
N SER A 76 -27.11 6.52 12.41
CA SER A 76 -28.22 6.04 11.58
C SER A 76 -29.25 7.15 11.29
N GLN A 77 -30.00 7.04 10.18
CA GLN A 77 -31.04 8.03 9.83
C GLN A 77 -32.10 8.17 10.94
N ALA A 78 -32.44 7.06 11.60
CA ALA A 78 -33.38 7.04 12.71
C ALA A 78 -32.82 7.80 13.93
N GLU A 79 -31.55 7.54 14.29
CA GLU A 79 -30.86 8.24 15.39
C GLU A 79 -30.71 9.73 15.11
N LEU A 80 -30.30 10.10 13.89
CA LEU A 80 -30.17 11.49 13.48
C LEU A 80 -31.50 12.24 13.62
N SER A 81 -32.60 11.62 13.19
CA SER A 81 -33.93 12.23 13.28
C SER A 81 -34.43 12.37 14.72
N ALA A 82 -34.02 11.47 15.62
CA ALA A 82 -34.36 11.53 17.03
C ALA A 82 -33.45 12.46 17.85
N PHE A 83 -32.30 12.87 17.31
CA PHE A 83 -31.31 13.64 18.05
C PHE A 83 -31.71 15.13 18.19
N PRO A 84 -31.96 15.63 19.42
CA PRO A 84 -32.52 16.98 19.62
C PRO A 84 -31.63 18.13 19.14
N TYR A 85 -30.32 17.90 19.09
CA TYR A 85 -29.30 18.88 18.76
C TYR A 85 -28.73 18.73 17.34
N LEU A 86 -29.40 17.96 16.47
CA LEU A 86 -28.90 17.66 15.12
C LEU A 86 -28.49 18.93 14.34
N GLY A 87 -29.35 19.94 14.29
CA GLY A 87 -29.05 21.18 13.55
C GLY A 87 -27.80 21.89 14.07
N TRP A 88 -27.57 21.87 15.38
CA TRP A 88 -26.36 22.42 15.99
C TRP A 88 -25.13 21.56 15.68
N MET A 89 -25.26 20.23 15.78
CA MET A 89 -24.18 19.29 15.47
C MET A 89 -23.73 19.40 14.00
N MET A 90 -24.67 19.61 13.07
CA MET A 90 -24.35 19.81 11.66
C MET A 90 -23.70 21.16 11.36
N ALA A 91 -24.06 22.20 12.13
CA ALA A 91 -23.49 23.54 11.98
C ALA A 91 -22.11 23.69 12.64
N HIS A 92 -21.70 22.71 13.46
CA HIS A 92 -20.51 22.79 14.31
C HIS A 92 -19.61 21.55 14.14
N LYS A 93 -18.61 21.41 15.02
CA LYS A 93 -17.63 20.31 15.00
C LYS A 93 -17.86 19.35 16.15
N VAL A 94 -17.36 18.13 15.97
CA VAL A 94 -17.34 17.09 16.98
C VAL A 94 -15.88 16.86 17.38
N LEU A 95 -15.60 16.90 18.69
CA LEU A 95 -14.33 16.50 19.26
C LEU A 95 -14.20 14.98 19.12
N GLU A 96 -13.46 14.56 18.11
CA GLU A 96 -13.10 13.16 17.94
C GLU A 96 -11.80 12.90 18.74
N LEU A 97 -11.90 12.12 19.81
CA LEU A 97 -10.72 11.71 20.58
C LEU A 97 -9.92 10.63 19.85
N ASP A 98 -10.52 9.92 18.89
CA ASP A 98 -9.85 8.92 18.08
C ASP A 98 -9.01 9.55 16.95
N ASP A 99 -7.79 9.04 16.72
CA ASP A 99 -6.98 9.57 15.61
C ASP A 99 -7.59 9.23 14.24
N VAL A 100 -8.62 8.36 14.20
CA VAL A 100 -9.40 8.08 12.99
C VAL A 100 -10.24 9.30 12.61
N GLY A 101 -10.98 9.90 13.56
CA GLY A 101 -11.77 11.09 13.31
C GLY A 101 -10.91 12.27 12.89
N ALA A 102 -9.74 12.45 13.52
CA ALA A 102 -8.76 13.46 13.10
C ALA A 102 -8.30 13.27 11.64
N LEU A 103 -8.00 12.03 11.22
CA LEU A 103 -7.65 11.71 9.83
C LEU A 103 -8.82 11.96 8.87
N MET A 104 -10.04 11.59 9.28
CA MET A 104 -11.24 11.82 8.46
C MET A 104 -11.50 13.30 8.25
N GLU A 105 -11.29 14.14 9.27
CA GLU A 105 -11.42 15.59 9.16
C GLU A 105 -10.31 16.21 8.31
N GLU A 106 -9.06 15.77 8.50
CA GLU A 106 -7.90 16.24 7.74
C GLU A 106 -8.10 16.07 6.22
N PHE A 107 -8.61 14.91 5.80
CA PHE A 107 -8.82 14.57 4.39
C PHE A 107 -10.28 14.75 3.92
N GLN A 108 -11.15 15.35 4.75
CA GLN A 108 -12.57 15.59 4.44
C GLN A 108 -13.32 14.32 3.98
N LEU A 109 -13.04 13.19 4.62
CA LEU A 109 -13.58 11.89 4.25
C LEU A 109 -15.00 11.68 4.79
N PRO A 110 -15.91 11.08 4.00
CA PRO A 110 -17.26 10.74 4.46
C PRO A 110 -17.24 9.65 5.54
N SER A 111 -18.26 9.65 6.39
CA SER A 111 -18.45 8.67 7.47
C SER A 111 -18.49 7.21 6.99
N SER A 112 -18.90 6.97 5.74
CA SER A 112 -18.90 5.65 5.10
C SER A 112 -17.51 5.01 5.01
N LEU A 113 -16.45 5.81 4.97
CA LEU A 113 -15.06 5.33 4.92
C LEU A 113 -14.45 5.09 6.31
N ARG A 114 -15.19 5.35 7.41
CA ARG A 114 -14.64 5.24 8.78
C ARG A 114 -14.06 3.86 9.06
N SER A 115 -14.76 2.79 8.65
CA SER A 115 -14.27 1.41 8.84
C SER A 115 -12.96 1.15 8.09
N LEU A 116 -12.84 1.67 6.87
CA LEU A 116 -11.64 1.55 6.05
C LEU A 116 -10.46 2.33 6.67
N VAL A 117 -10.69 3.59 7.06
CA VAL A 117 -9.65 4.41 7.70
C VAL A 117 -9.22 3.80 9.03
N ALA A 118 -10.17 3.28 9.82
CA ALA A 118 -9.87 2.60 11.08
C ALA A 118 -8.98 1.36 10.86
N LYS A 119 -9.26 0.55 9.82
CA LYS A 119 -8.45 -0.62 9.47
C LYS A 119 -6.99 -0.26 9.16
N TYR A 120 -6.75 0.84 8.46
CA TYR A 120 -5.41 1.26 8.02
C TYR A 120 -4.79 2.38 8.86
N LYS A 121 -5.42 2.75 9.98
CA LYS A 121 -5.03 3.87 10.86
C LYS A 121 -3.57 3.80 11.30
N SER A 122 -3.10 2.60 11.66
CA SER A 122 -1.73 2.36 12.14
C SER A 122 -0.65 2.80 11.15
N GLU A 123 -0.96 2.84 9.86
CA GLU A 123 -0.06 3.32 8.80
C GLU A 123 -0.39 4.75 8.35
N LEU A 124 -1.67 5.11 8.30
CA LEU A 124 -2.13 6.44 7.87
C LEU A 124 -1.72 7.58 8.80
N GLN A 125 -1.31 7.28 10.04
CA GLN A 125 -0.78 8.28 10.97
C GLN A 125 0.60 8.82 10.57
N TYR A 126 1.40 8.08 9.81
CA TYR A 126 2.78 8.47 9.49
C TYR A 126 2.84 9.53 8.39
N VAL A 127 3.61 10.59 8.62
CA VAL A 127 3.76 11.73 7.68
C VAL A 127 4.21 11.27 6.29
N GLY A 128 5.21 10.38 6.21
CA GLY A 128 5.70 9.86 4.92
C GLY A 128 4.63 9.07 4.15
N VAL A 129 3.80 8.30 4.86
CA VAL A 129 2.67 7.59 4.24
C VAL A 129 1.63 8.59 3.74
N LYS A 130 1.24 9.57 4.57
CA LYS A 130 0.29 10.63 4.19
C LYS A 130 0.72 11.41 2.96
N GLN A 131 2.02 11.69 2.78
CA GLN A 131 2.52 12.39 1.60
C GLN A 131 2.27 11.60 0.31
N VAL A 132 2.41 10.27 0.35
CA VAL A 132 2.23 9.39 -0.82
C VAL A 132 0.75 9.07 -1.06
N VAL A 133 0.02 8.71 0.00
CA VAL A 133 -1.38 8.26 -0.13
C VAL A 133 -2.40 9.39 -0.04
N GLY A 134 -2.02 10.57 0.46
CA GLY A 134 -2.89 11.73 0.63
C GLY A 134 -3.71 12.08 -0.62
N PRO A 135 -3.12 12.12 -1.83
CA PRO A 135 -3.87 12.32 -3.07
C PRO A 135 -4.95 11.27 -3.35
N LEU A 136 -4.86 10.08 -2.76
CA LEU A 136 -5.87 9.02 -2.86
C LEU A 136 -6.99 9.15 -1.84
N LEU A 137 -6.81 9.93 -0.76
CA LEU A 137 -7.77 10.06 0.33
C LEU A 137 -8.85 11.10 -0.04
N HIS A 138 -9.78 10.67 -0.90
CA HIS A 138 -10.97 11.43 -1.31
C HIS A 138 -12.24 10.56 -1.13
N PRO A 139 -13.46 11.14 -1.19
CA PRO A 139 -14.70 10.41 -0.92
C PRO A 139 -14.93 9.12 -1.74
N ASP A 140 -14.37 9.03 -2.95
CA ASP A 140 -14.47 7.85 -3.83
C ASP A 140 -13.36 6.80 -3.60
N LEU A 141 -12.65 6.88 -2.47
CA LEU A 141 -11.58 5.96 -2.14
C LEU A 141 -12.06 4.51 -2.13
N LYS A 142 -11.35 3.66 -2.87
CA LYS A 142 -11.52 2.21 -2.86
C LYS A 142 -10.37 1.56 -2.11
N GLU A 143 -10.66 0.50 -1.36
CA GLU A 143 -9.66 -0.23 -0.58
C GLU A 143 -8.47 -0.69 -1.44
N GLY A 144 -8.70 -1.25 -2.64
CA GLY A 144 -7.60 -1.67 -3.52
C GLY A 144 -6.68 -0.54 -3.96
N ARG A 145 -7.18 0.71 -4.08
CA ARG A 145 -6.33 1.88 -4.37
C ARG A 145 -5.47 2.25 -3.17
N LEU A 146 -6.05 2.20 -1.96
CA LEU A 146 -5.32 2.44 -0.72
C LEU A 146 -4.23 1.39 -0.51
N GLN A 147 -4.55 0.11 -0.69
CA GLN A 147 -3.60 -1.00 -0.59
C GLN A 147 -2.41 -0.82 -1.53
N ARG A 148 -2.65 -0.41 -2.79
CA ARG A 148 -1.58 -0.09 -3.75
C ARG A 148 -0.70 1.07 -3.28
N GLY A 149 -1.33 2.12 -2.73
CA GLY A 149 -0.61 3.26 -2.16
C GLY A 149 0.27 2.87 -0.97
N LEU A 150 -0.26 2.06 -0.05
CA LEU A 150 0.49 1.54 1.11
C LEU A 150 1.65 0.65 0.67
N MET A 151 1.43 -0.26 -0.28
CA MET A 151 2.50 -1.08 -0.86
C MET A 151 3.61 -0.21 -1.46
N SER A 152 3.24 0.87 -2.16
CA SER A 152 4.22 1.82 -2.69
C SER A 152 5.06 2.46 -1.58
N CYS A 153 4.42 2.88 -0.48
CA CYS A 153 5.11 3.46 0.68
C CYS A 153 6.08 2.47 1.32
N TRP A 154 5.66 1.23 1.53
CA TRP A 154 6.47 0.23 2.24
C TRP A 154 7.68 -0.24 1.45
N LEU A 155 7.64 -0.08 0.13
CA LEU A 155 8.71 -0.41 -0.80
C LEU A 155 9.63 0.80 -1.10
N ASP A 156 9.53 1.85 -0.28
CA ASP A 156 10.26 3.11 -0.38
C ASP A 156 10.05 3.82 -1.73
N LEU A 157 8.83 3.77 -2.28
CA LEU A 157 8.44 4.51 -3.49
C LEU A 157 7.80 5.85 -3.10
N ASN A 158 8.24 6.94 -3.74
CA ASN A 158 7.86 8.31 -3.37
C ASN A 158 6.47 8.74 -3.87
N ARG A 159 5.78 7.86 -4.59
CA ARG A 159 4.43 8.09 -5.13
C ARG A 159 3.71 6.76 -5.28
N VAL A 160 2.40 6.82 -5.53
CA VAL A 160 1.59 5.64 -5.78
C VAL A 160 1.95 5.08 -7.14
N GLU A 161 2.59 3.91 -7.18
CA GLU A 161 3.05 3.28 -8.41
C GLU A 161 2.10 2.16 -8.89
N SER A 162 2.35 1.67 -10.11
CA SER A 162 1.64 0.54 -10.70
C SER A 162 2.01 -0.78 -9.99
N TRP A 163 1.14 -1.79 -10.15
CA TRP A 163 1.44 -3.14 -9.64
C TRP A 163 2.64 -3.78 -10.36
N SER A 164 2.93 -3.41 -11.61
CA SER A 164 4.16 -3.80 -12.30
C SER A 164 5.42 -3.29 -11.59
N LEU A 165 5.44 -2.01 -11.20
CA LEU A 165 6.55 -1.45 -10.44
C LEU A 165 6.67 -2.00 -9.03
N ILE A 166 5.54 -2.21 -8.36
CA ILE A 166 5.49 -2.87 -7.05
C ILE A 166 6.07 -4.28 -7.15
N ALA A 167 5.68 -5.06 -8.17
CA ALA A 167 6.23 -6.39 -8.40
C ALA A 167 7.74 -6.34 -8.68
N ALA A 168 8.20 -5.45 -9.57
CA ALA A 168 9.63 -5.27 -9.84
C ALA A 168 10.43 -4.90 -8.58
N ARG A 169 9.86 -4.05 -7.71
CA ARG A 169 10.48 -3.66 -6.45
C ARG A 169 10.52 -4.81 -5.44
N LEU A 170 9.50 -5.67 -5.42
CA LEU A 170 9.50 -6.90 -4.63
C LEU A 170 10.54 -7.92 -5.14
N MET A 171 10.75 -8.02 -6.46
CA MET A 171 11.85 -8.80 -7.02
C MET A 171 13.21 -8.30 -6.51
N ALA A 172 13.42 -6.98 -6.48
CA ALA A 172 14.63 -6.39 -5.90
C ALA A 172 14.81 -6.66 -4.40
N TYR A 173 13.72 -6.89 -3.65
CA TYR A 173 13.76 -7.24 -2.23
C TYR A 173 13.96 -8.74 -1.99
N SER A 174 13.74 -9.60 -2.99
CA SER A 174 13.94 -11.05 -2.87
C SER A 174 15.41 -11.49 -3.00
N LEU A 175 16.28 -10.55 -3.39
CA LEU A 175 17.72 -10.73 -3.48
C LEU A 175 18.31 -11.20 -2.14
N VAL A 176 19.25 -12.14 -2.19
CA VAL A 176 19.97 -12.62 -1.00
C VAL A 176 20.68 -11.45 -0.30
N GLY A 177 20.57 -11.38 1.02
CA GLY A 177 21.09 -10.28 1.83
C GLY A 177 20.14 -9.09 2.01
N ARG A 178 18.89 -9.19 1.51
CA ARG A 178 17.83 -8.18 1.68
C ARG A 178 16.60 -8.72 2.41
N GLU A 179 16.72 -9.86 3.07
CA GLU A 179 15.63 -10.54 3.80
C GLU A 179 14.98 -9.62 4.84
N GLU A 180 15.75 -8.76 5.50
CA GLU A 180 15.20 -7.78 6.45
C GLU A 180 14.21 -6.81 5.80
N LYS A 181 14.48 -6.36 4.56
CA LYS A 181 13.57 -5.49 3.82
C LYS A 181 12.30 -6.23 3.46
N TRP A 182 12.40 -7.47 3.00
CA TRP A 182 11.24 -8.32 2.74
C TRP A 182 10.40 -8.51 4.00
N ASN A 183 11.01 -8.99 5.09
CA ASN A 183 10.32 -9.30 6.35
C ASN A 183 9.62 -8.07 6.95
N ARG A 184 10.19 -6.88 6.79
CA ARG A 184 9.56 -5.62 7.21
C ARG A 184 8.25 -5.38 6.46
N VAL A 185 8.24 -5.53 5.14
CA VAL A 185 7.03 -5.32 4.33
C VAL A 185 6.03 -6.45 4.59
N GLU A 186 6.51 -7.67 4.77
CA GLU A 186 5.69 -8.83 5.08
C GLU A 186 4.93 -8.72 6.39
N GLY A 187 5.60 -8.24 7.44
CA GLY A 187 4.95 -7.95 8.71
C GLY A 187 3.80 -6.96 8.57
N LYS A 188 3.95 -5.95 7.69
CA LYS A 188 2.93 -4.92 7.46
C LYS A 188 1.70 -5.43 6.73
N TRP A 189 1.86 -6.11 5.59
CA TRP A 189 0.69 -6.64 4.87
C TRP A 189 0.00 -7.76 5.66
N THR A 190 0.74 -8.51 6.48
CA THR A 190 0.16 -9.57 7.32
C THR A 190 -0.66 -8.97 8.46
N ALA A 191 -0.12 -7.98 9.17
CA ALA A 191 -0.84 -7.30 10.25
C ALA A 191 -2.15 -6.63 9.78
N LEU A 192 -2.20 -6.20 8.51
CA LEU A 192 -3.36 -5.53 7.92
C LEU A 192 -4.28 -6.46 7.13
N GLY A 193 -4.00 -7.77 7.09
CA GLY A 193 -4.79 -8.74 6.34
C GLY A 193 -4.84 -8.46 4.84
N MET A 194 -3.73 -8.01 4.26
CA MET A 194 -3.61 -7.62 2.85
C MET A 194 -3.01 -8.71 1.95
N LYS A 195 -2.56 -9.84 2.52
CA LYS A 195 -1.79 -10.88 1.81
C LYS A 195 -2.46 -11.32 0.50
N ASP A 196 -3.73 -11.74 0.55
CA ASP A 196 -4.44 -12.28 -0.62
C ASP A 196 -4.62 -11.23 -1.73
N ALA A 197 -4.94 -9.99 -1.35
CA ALA A 197 -5.13 -8.89 -2.29
C ALA A 197 -3.82 -8.52 -2.99
N VAL A 198 -2.71 -8.45 -2.23
CA VAL A 198 -1.37 -8.17 -2.78
C VAL A 198 -0.91 -9.34 -3.65
N GLN A 199 -1.09 -10.58 -3.21
CA GLN A 199 -0.73 -11.78 -3.96
C GLN A 199 -1.42 -11.81 -5.32
N ALA A 200 -2.74 -11.56 -5.38
CA ALA A 200 -3.48 -11.56 -6.63
C ALA A 200 -2.95 -10.49 -7.61
N GLN A 201 -2.66 -9.29 -7.13
CA GLN A 201 -2.19 -8.18 -7.97
C GLN A 201 -0.75 -8.36 -8.43
N VAL A 202 0.13 -8.82 -7.55
CA VAL A 202 1.53 -9.12 -7.88
C VAL A 202 1.62 -10.32 -8.82
N GLY A 203 0.82 -11.37 -8.58
CA GLY A 203 0.72 -12.52 -9.48
C GLY A 203 0.29 -12.12 -10.89
N GLN A 204 -0.71 -11.24 -11.03
CA GLN A 204 -1.08 -10.69 -12.33
C GLN A 204 0.06 -9.91 -12.99
N ALA A 205 0.77 -9.07 -12.25
CA ALA A 205 1.91 -8.30 -12.76
C ALA A 205 3.09 -9.20 -13.20
N LEU A 206 3.29 -10.32 -12.51
CA LEU A 206 4.31 -11.32 -12.84
C LEU A 206 3.83 -12.35 -13.88
N GLY A 207 2.60 -12.24 -14.38
CA GLY A 207 2.04 -13.23 -15.30
C GLY A 207 1.90 -14.63 -14.68
N ASP A 208 1.76 -14.73 -13.35
CA ASP A 208 1.63 -15.98 -12.61
C ASP A 208 0.37 -15.97 -11.73
N PRO A 209 -0.76 -16.53 -12.21
CA PRO A 209 -1.98 -16.66 -11.41
C PRO A 209 -1.81 -17.57 -10.18
N GLY A 210 -0.82 -18.47 -10.18
CA GLY A 210 -0.51 -19.37 -9.08
C GLY A 210 0.53 -18.81 -8.12
N PHE A 211 0.90 -17.54 -8.26
CA PHE A 211 1.91 -16.89 -7.43
C PHE A 211 1.54 -16.97 -5.94
N GLU A 212 2.51 -17.37 -5.13
CA GLU A 212 2.43 -17.34 -3.67
C GLU A 212 3.24 -16.15 -3.15
N LEU A 213 2.60 -15.27 -2.37
CA LEU A 213 3.28 -14.13 -1.76
C LEU A 213 4.10 -14.58 -0.55
N SER A 214 5.31 -15.02 -0.84
CA SER A 214 6.38 -15.39 0.11
C SER A 214 7.74 -15.08 -0.53
N LEU A 215 8.81 -15.07 0.28
CA LEU A 215 10.16 -14.82 -0.24
C LEU A 215 10.57 -15.88 -1.28
N ASP A 216 10.32 -17.15 -0.98
CA ASP A 216 10.62 -18.26 -1.89
C ASP A 216 9.70 -18.25 -3.12
N GLY A 217 8.42 -17.92 -2.94
CA GLY A 217 7.48 -17.74 -4.04
C GLY A 217 7.90 -16.62 -5.00
N MET A 218 8.40 -15.50 -4.46
CA MET A 218 8.97 -14.42 -5.28
C MET A 218 10.24 -14.85 -6.00
N ARG A 219 11.15 -15.60 -5.35
CA ARG A 219 12.35 -16.14 -6.02
C ARG A 219 11.99 -17.10 -7.16
N ALA A 220 11.02 -17.98 -6.96
CA ALA A 220 10.50 -18.86 -8.01
C ALA A 220 9.83 -18.07 -9.15
N ALA A 221 9.10 -17.00 -8.85
CA ALA A 221 8.53 -16.13 -9.86
C ALA A 221 9.61 -15.39 -10.67
N VAL A 222 10.67 -14.89 -10.01
CA VAL A 222 11.83 -14.27 -10.67
C VAL A 222 12.49 -15.25 -11.63
N GLN A 223 12.66 -16.52 -11.25
CA GLN A 223 13.17 -17.57 -12.15
C GLN A 223 12.28 -17.72 -13.38
N ARG A 224 10.95 -17.79 -13.19
CA ARG A 224 10.01 -17.89 -14.32
C ARG A 224 10.11 -16.69 -15.26
N VAL A 225 10.15 -15.47 -14.71
CA VAL A 225 10.33 -14.24 -15.48
C VAL A 225 11.66 -14.26 -16.23
N ARG A 226 12.76 -14.66 -15.57
CA ARG A 226 14.09 -14.75 -16.17
C ARG A 226 14.14 -15.74 -17.33
N TYR A 227 13.64 -16.95 -17.12
CA TYR A 227 13.60 -17.99 -18.16
C TYR A 227 12.83 -17.52 -19.41
N ASN A 228 11.64 -16.91 -19.22
CA ASN A 228 10.84 -16.42 -20.35
C ASN A 228 11.46 -15.19 -21.02
N ALA A 229 12.20 -14.35 -20.28
CA ALA A 229 12.94 -13.24 -20.87
C ALA A 229 14.09 -13.72 -21.78
N LEU A 230 14.77 -14.82 -21.43
CA LEU A 230 15.84 -15.41 -22.24
C LEU A 230 15.30 -16.16 -23.46
N THR A 231 14.26 -16.97 -23.25
CA THR A 231 13.76 -17.94 -24.24
C THR A 231 12.54 -17.46 -25.01
N MET A 232 12.18 -16.18 -24.93
CA MET A 232 10.90 -15.62 -25.40
C MET A 232 10.44 -16.17 -26.75
N ASP A 233 11.30 -16.06 -27.77
CA ASP A 233 11.03 -16.43 -29.16
C ASP A 233 11.31 -17.91 -29.49
N LEU A 234 11.75 -18.70 -28.50
CA LEU A 234 12.08 -20.11 -28.67
C LEU A 234 10.86 -20.99 -28.40
N HIS A 235 10.68 -21.98 -29.27
CA HIS A 235 9.85 -23.14 -28.98
C HIS A 235 10.52 -24.02 -27.93
N VAL A 236 9.73 -24.65 -27.06
CA VAL A 236 10.25 -25.50 -25.99
C VAL A 236 10.84 -26.78 -26.57
N ASP A 237 12.10 -27.07 -26.25
CA ASP A 237 12.75 -28.35 -26.57
C ASP A 237 12.42 -29.41 -25.51
N GLU A 238 12.32 -30.68 -25.91
CA GLU A 238 12.02 -31.79 -25.00
C GLU A 238 13.13 -32.04 -23.97
N ASN A 239 14.38 -31.68 -24.31
CA ASN A 239 15.54 -31.81 -23.43
C ASN A 239 15.73 -30.59 -22.52
N ASP A 240 14.85 -29.59 -22.61
CA ASP A 240 14.92 -28.43 -21.73
C ASP A 240 14.44 -28.77 -20.31
N ARG A 241 15.40 -28.82 -19.39
CA ARG A 241 15.17 -29.07 -17.95
C ARG A 241 14.30 -28.01 -17.28
N TYR A 242 14.20 -26.83 -17.89
CA TYR A 242 13.45 -25.68 -17.40
C TYR A 242 12.15 -25.45 -18.16
N ALA A 243 11.76 -26.36 -19.06
CA ALA A 243 10.54 -26.28 -19.88
C ALA A 243 9.27 -25.95 -19.07
N ALA A 244 9.18 -26.42 -17.82
CA ALA A 244 8.06 -26.16 -16.91
C ALA A 244 7.89 -24.67 -16.55
N LEU A 245 8.93 -23.84 -16.72
CA LEU A 245 8.87 -22.39 -16.49
C LEU A 245 8.31 -21.63 -17.69
N LYS A 246 8.14 -22.25 -18.86
CA LYS A 246 7.67 -21.54 -20.07
C LYS A 246 6.22 -21.09 -19.91
N GLU A 247 5.99 -19.80 -20.09
CA GLU A 247 4.67 -19.22 -20.25
C GLU A 247 4.31 -19.13 -21.73
N ARG A 248 3.06 -19.48 -22.06
CA ARG A 248 2.54 -19.57 -23.44
C ARG A 248 1.43 -18.55 -23.69
N GLU A 249 0.81 -18.02 -22.64
CA GLU A 249 -0.26 -17.05 -22.75
C GLU A 249 0.31 -15.65 -23.05
N PRO A 250 -0.02 -15.02 -24.21
CA PRO A 250 0.56 -13.74 -24.61
C PRO A 250 0.33 -12.60 -23.61
N ILE A 251 -0.84 -12.58 -22.96
CA ILE A 251 -1.20 -11.56 -21.96
C ILE A 251 -0.26 -11.63 -20.75
N ARG A 252 0.11 -12.84 -20.32
CA ARG A 252 1.00 -13.05 -19.18
C ARG A 252 2.45 -12.72 -19.54
N LEU A 253 2.89 -13.10 -20.74
CA LEU A 253 4.20 -12.69 -21.26
C LEU A 253 4.32 -11.17 -21.34
N ALA A 254 3.28 -10.48 -21.82
CA ALA A 254 3.25 -9.02 -21.85
C ALA A 254 3.30 -8.41 -20.44
N ALA A 255 2.63 -9.01 -19.45
CA ALA A 255 2.70 -8.56 -18.06
C ALA A 255 4.12 -8.71 -17.48
N MET A 256 4.78 -9.85 -17.71
CA MET A 256 6.17 -10.09 -17.31
C MET A 256 7.11 -9.03 -17.93
N GLN A 257 6.98 -8.80 -19.25
CA GLN A 257 7.78 -7.81 -19.96
C GLN A 257 7.54 -6.39 -19.43
N GLN A 258 6.28 -6.02 -19.18
CA GLN A 258 5.92 -4.71 -18.64
C GLN A 258 6.58 -4.50 -17.26
N THR A 259 6.55 -5.51 -16.39
CA THR A 259 7.23 -5.47 -15.08
C THR A 259 8.73 -5.25 -15.22
N LEU A 260 9.39 -5.94 -16.16
CA LEU A 260 10.82 -5.75 -16.43
C LEU A 260 11.14 -4.35 -16.98
N VAL A 261 10.35 -3.88 -17.96
CA VAL A 261 10.52 -2.56 -18.58
C VAL A 261 10.34 -1.46 -17.53
N ASP A 262 9.31 -1.56 -16.70
CA ASP A 262 9.06 -0.58 -15.66
C ASP A 262 10.18 -0.56 -14.61
N GLY A 263 10.65 -1.73 -14.16
CA GLY A 263 11.78 -1.84 -13.24
C GLY A 263 13.09 -1.28 -13.80
N SER A 264 13.34 -1.49 -15.11
CA SER A 264 14.58 -1.04 -15.78
C SER A 264 14.74 0.48 -15.84
N ARG A 265 13.62 1.22 -15.75
CA ARG A 265 13.58 2.69 -15.84
C ARG A 265 13.83 3.39 -14.50
N MET A 266 13.91 2.62 -13.42
CA MET A 266 14.05 3.15 -12.07
C MET A 266 15.50 3.28 -11.65
N GLY A 267 15.81 4.21 -10.74
CA GLY A 267 17.16 4.42 -10.20
C GLY A 267 17.69 3.26 -9.33
N TRP A 268 16.92 2.19 -9.19
CA TRP A 268 17.26 0.94 -8.49
C TRP A 268 17.18 -0.28 -9.42
N SER A 269 17.25 -0.06 -10.73
CA SER A 269 17.20 -1.11 -11.76
C SER A 269 18.32 -2.15 -11.60
N ASP A 270 19.48 -1.77 -11.07
CA ASP A 270 20.59 -2.69 -10.78
C ASP A 270 20.16 -3.79 -9.80
N ASP A 271 19.31 -3.48 -8.82
CA ASP A 271 18.81 -4.47 -7.86
C ASP A 271 17.86 -5.48 -8.52
N VAL A 272 17.04 -5.01 -9.46
CA VAL A 272 16.16 -5.89 -10.27
C VAL A 272 17.02 -6.78 -11.15
N THR A 273 18.01 -6.21 -11.80
CA THR A 273 18.96 -6.95 -12.65
C THR A 273 19.72 -7.98 -11.83
N ALA A 274 20.20 -7.63 -10.64
CA ALA A 274 20.85 -8.55 -9.72
C ALA A 274 19.92 -9.70 -9.30
N SER A 275 18.62 -9.43 -9.07
CA SER A 275 17.65 -10.48 -8.75
C SER A 275 17.46 -11.47 -9.91
N LEU A 276 17.47 -10.96 -11.15
CA LEU A 276 17.38 -11.80 -12.36
C LEU A 276 18.67 -12.61 -12.58
N VAL A 277 19.84 -12.02 -12.32
CA VAL A 277 21.12 -12.72 -12.41
C VAL A 277 21.23 -13.80 -11.32
N ALA A 278 20.73 -13.56 -10.12
CA ALA A 278 20.68 -14.57 -9.07
C ALA A 278 19.83 -15.79 -9.48
N ALA A 279 18.82 -15.61 -10.34
CA ALA A 279 18.07 -16.73 -10.89
C ALA A 279 18.90 -17.60 -11.87
N ASP A 280 20.01 -17.09 -12.41
CA ASP A 280 20.89 -17.84 -13.31
C ASP A 280 21.68 -18.94 -12.56
N GLU A 281 21.75 -18.91 -11.22
CA GLU A 281 22.28 -20.02 -10.41
C GLU A 281 21.42 -21.29 -10.57
N VAL A 282 20.12 -21.11 -10.78
CA VAL A 282 19.16 -22.21 -11.01
C VAL A 282 18.97 -22.45 -12.50
N ILE A 283 18.75 -21.38 -13.28
CA ILE A 283 18.59 -21.43 -14.73
C ILE A 283 19.97 -21.28 -15.37
N GLN A 284 20.67 -22.40 -15.49
CA GLN A 284 22.03 -22.42 -16.02
C GLN A 284 22.02 -22.09 -17.50
N GLY A 285 22.48 -20.88 -17.84
CA GLY A 285 22.55 -20.39 -19.21
C GLY A 285 23.33 -21.32 -20.14
N ALA A 286 24.42 -21.90 -19.67
CA ALA A 286 25.20 -22.89 -20.42
C ALA A 286 24.37 -24.13 -20.79
N SER A 287 23.46 -24.58 -19.91
CA SER A 287 22.55 -25.69 -20.21
C SER A 287 21.55 -25.30 -21.29
N LEU A 288 21.01 -24.07 -21.27
CA LEU A 288 20.12 -23.58 -22.32
C LEU A 288 20.83 -23.53 -23.68
N VAL A 289 22.06 -22.99 -23.72
CA VAL A 289 22.88 -22.98 -24.95
C VAL A 289 23.17 -24.39 -25.45
N SER A 290 23.46 -25.33 -24.55
CA SER A 290 23.66 -26.74 -24.92
C SER A 290 22.41 -27.41 -25.49
N THR A 291 21.21 -27.01 -25.01
CA THR A 291 19.94 -27.58 -25.47
C THR A 291 19.49 -26.98 -26.80
N TYR A 292 19.49 -25.64 -26.91
CA TYR A 292 18.95 -24.94 -28.08
C TYR A 292 20.00 -24.66 -29.17
N GLY A 293 21.29 -24.71 -28.81
CA GLY A 293 22.40 -24.42 -29.70
C GLY A 293 22.85 -22.94 -29.68
N VAL A 294 24.07 -22.70 -30.13
CA VAL A 294 24.69 -21.35 -30.18
C VAL A 294 24.03 -20.40 -31.19
N GLU A 295 23.35 -20.95 -32.21
CA GLU A 295 22.64 -20.19 -33.25
C GLU A 295 21.16 -19.94 -32.91
N ALA A 296 20.69 -20.36 -31.74
CA ALA A 296 19.31 -20.17 -31.34
C ALA A 296 18.99 -18.67 -31.15
N ALA A 297 17.77 -18.28 -31.55
CA ALA A 297 17.28 -16.92 -31.43
C ALA A 297 16.84 -16.58 -29.99
N PHE A 298 17.78 -16.60 -29.04
CA PHE A 298 17.53 -16.11 -27.68
C PHE A 298 17.22 -14.62 -27.70
N ALA A 299 16.21 -14.21 -26.92
CA ALA A 299 15.77 -12.81 -26.84
C ALA A 299 16.70 -11.95 -25.96
N ALA A 300 17.45 -12.59 -25.06
CA ALA A 300 18.48 -11.97 -24.24
C ALA A 300 19.53 -13.02 -23.85
N TYR A 301 20.69 -12.55 -23.40
CA TYR A 301 21.82 -13.41 -23.02
C TYR A 301 22.20 -13.16 -21.55
N SER A 302 22.33 -14.23 -20.78
CA SER A 302 22.96 -14.17 -19.46
C SER A 302 24.49 -14.26 -19.56
N PRO A 303 25.25 -13.84 -18.53
CA PRO A 303 26.71 -13.97 -18.54
C PRO A 303 27.19 -15.40 -18.83
N SER A 304 26.54 -16.41 -18.23
CA SER A 304 26.90 -17.82 -18.45
C SER A 304 26.56 -18.32 -19.85
N MET A 305 25.55 -17.75 -20.52
CA MET A 305 25.29 -18.04 -21.93
C MET A 305 26.39 -17.47 -22.82
N VAL A 306 26.81 -16.22 -22.58
CA VAL A 306 27.87 -15.57 -23.36
C VAL A 306 29.17 -16.38 -23.26
N GLU A 307 29.55 -16.79 -22.04
CA GLU A 307 30.74 -17.61 -21.83
C GLU A 307 30.65 -18.98 -22.53
N ALA A 308 29.49 -19.65 -22.44
CA ALA A 308 29.27 -20.93 -23.12
C ALA A 308 29.33 -20.82 -24.64
N ILE A 309 28.74 -19.77 -25.22
CA ILE A 309 28.78 -19.50 -26.66
C ILE A 309 30.22 -19.22 -27.10
N LEU A 310 30.93 -18.33 -26.40
CA LEU A 310 32.32 -17.99 -26.74
C LEU A 310 33.24 -19.22 -26.69
N THR A 311 33.08 -20.07 -25.68
CA THR A 311 33.86 -21.31 -25.54
C THR A 311 33.64 -22.24 -26.73
N GLN A 312 32.38 -22.51 -27.08
CA GLN A 312 32.06 -23.40 -28.23
C GLN A 312 32.51 -22.81 -29.57
N VAL A 313 32.42 -21.50 -29.75
CA VAL A 313 32.91 -20.83 -30.97
C VAL A 313 34.42 -20.93 -31.09
N VAL A 314 35.16 -20.69 -30.01
CA VAL A 314 36.64 -20.79 -30.00
C VAL A 314 37.09 -22.23 -30.27
N GLU A 315 36.50 -23.23 -29.61
CA GLU A 315 36.80 -24.64 -29.87
C GLU A 315 36.50 -25.05 -31.32
N GLY A 316 35.39 -24.55 -31.87
CA GLY A 316 35.00 -24.77 -33.26
C GLY A 316 35.97 -24.13 -34.29
N LEU A 317 36.61 -23.02 -33.94
CA LEU A 317 37.62 -22.35 -34.75
C LEU A 317 38.98 -23.06 -34.68
N GLU A 318 39.38 -23.55 -33.50
CA GLU A 318 40.61 -24.35 -33.34
C GLU A 318 40.52 -25.69 -34.08
N GLY A 319 39.34 -26.30 -34.12
CA GLY A 319 39.09 -27.54 -34.88
C GLY A 319 38.94 -27.36 -36.39
N ASN A 320 38.64 -26.15 -36.87
CA ASN A 320 38.43 -25.89 -38.30
C ASN A 320 38.71 -24.40 -38.68
N PRO A 321 39.99 -24.00 -38.85
CA PRO A 321 40.40 -22.60 -38.97
C PRO A 321 39.86 -21.86 -40.22
N ASN A 322 39.27 -22.57 -41.19
CA ASN A 322 38.68 -21.96 -42.40
C ASN A 322 37.26 -21.42 -42.20
N ARG A 323 36.67 -21.51 -41.01
CA ARG A 323 35.34 -20.92 -40.71
C ARG A 323 35.36 -19.44 -40.31
N ALA A 324 36.56 -18.83 -40.22
CA ALA A 324 36.73 -17.45 -39.75
C ALA A 324 36.59 -16.36 -40.85
N THR A 325 36.21 -16.71 -42.08
CA THR A 325 36.05 -15.78 -43.22
C THR A 325 34.62 -15.68 -43.69
#